data_AF-A0A0L0CKA5-F1
#
_entry.id   AF-A0A0L0CKA5-F1
#
_cell.length_a   1.000
_cell.length_b   1.000
_cell.length_c   1.000
_cell.angle_alpha   90.00
_cell.angle_beta   90.00
_cell.angle_gamma   90.00
#
_symmetry.space_group_name_H-M   'P 1'
#
loop_
_entity.id
_entity.type
_entity.pdbx_description
1 polymer ?
#
loop_
_entity_poly.entity_id
_entity_poly.type
_entity_poly.pdbx_seq_one_letter_code
_entity_poly.pdbx_strand_id
1 'polypeptide(L)'
;MAAEQLRFDGRVAIVTGAGAGLGREYALLLASRGAKVVVNDLGGAHNGEGASTRAADLVVNEIKAKGGEAVANYNSVVDGDKVVETAIQNYGRVDIIINNAGILRDRSILKTSEQDWNLVNDVHLKGSFKVTQAAWPHMKKQNYGRIIMTSSNSGIYGNFGQANYSAAKMGLVGLANTVAIEGAKNNIHCNVIVPTAASRMTEGILPDILFNELKPQLIAPVVAYLCHESCEDTGSYIESAAGWATKVHMVRGKGCVLRTSIEQDTITPEYVKNVWSKVTDMRDAKHLNAIGEASGTLLEVLENLKEGKIGGIEDTFNFASKDLILYALGIGATVKNPSDLKFLYENDPDFTAIPSFFVMPGLLLSMTTNLVSSALPDGKADLTNILHGEQYLEICDDIPTSGKLNTNGKVFDVMDKGSGAVVVTSCDSYDENGRLLVKNQSSIFVVGAGKFGGKKNPKEGVVPTVPNPSRKPDASVQYKTSEDQAALYRLSGDLNPLHIDPNFAAIAGFKTPILHGLCSLGFSVRAVLAKYANNNSALFKAVKVRFAAPVLPGQTLKVDMWKEGKRIHFKTSIVETGKDVITGAYVDLKDTSAKL
;
A
#
# COMPACT_ATOMS: atom_id res chain seq x y z
N MET A 1 -12.66 -36.78 -0.73
CA MET A 1 -14.08 -36.69 -0.34
C MET A 1 -14.81 -36.02 -1.48
N ALA A 2 -15.89 -36.60 -2.02
CA ALA A 2 -16.70 -35.89 -3.02
C ALA A 2 -17.28 -34.65 -2.32
N ALA A 3 -16.95 -33.45 -2.82
CA ALA A 3 -17.47 -32.22 -2.25
C ALA A 3 -19.00 -32.23 -2.32
N GLU A 4 -19.66 -31.84 -1.23
CA GLU A 4 -21.12 -31.72 -1.18
C GLU A 4 -21.59 -30.73 -2.26
N GLN A 5 -22.58 -31.14 -3.05
CA GLN A 5 -23.04 -30.34 -4.19
C GLN A 5 -23.87 -29.14 -3.71
N LEU A 6 -23.51 -27.93 -4.15
CA LEU A 6 -24.32 -26.72 -3.89
C LEU A 6 -25.65 -26.81 -4.64
N ARG A 7 -26.76 -26.61 -3.92
CA ARG A 7 -28.15 -26.75 -4.43
C ARG A 7 -28.98 -25.52 -4.08
N PHE A 8 -30.12 -25.38 -4.76
CA PHE A 8 -31.05 -24.25 -4.64
C PHE A 8 -32.48 -24.73 -4.38
N ASP A 9 -32.61 -25.90 -3.75
CA ASP A 9 -33.92 -26.48 -3.45
C ASP A 9 -34.73 -25.49 -2.58
N GLY A 10 -36.00 -25.29 -2.96
CA GLY A 10 -36.89 -24.34 -2.27
C GLY A 10 -36.63 -22.85 -2.55
N ARG A 11 -35.65 -22.50 -3.42
CA ARG A 11 -35.37 -21.13 -3.83
C ARG A 11 -36.08 -20.78 -5.14
N VAL A 12 -36.59 -19.55 -5.23
CA VAL A 12 -37.19 -19.01 -6.45
C VAL A 12 -36.27 -17.96 -7.06
N ALA A 13 -35.87 -18.18 -8.32
CA ALA A 13 -34.97 -17.30 -9.06
C ALA A 13 -35.67 -16.61 -10.21
N ILE A 14 -35.50 -15.29 -10.34
CA ILE A 14 -35.86 -14.52 -11.52
C ILE A 14 -34.57 -14.24 -12.30
N VAL A 15 -34.54 -14.63 -13.58
CA VAL A 15 -33.45 -14.28 -14.49
C VAL A 15 -34.01 -13.44 -15.63
N THR A 16 -33.57 -12.20 -15.75
CA THR A 16 -34.02 -11.29 -16.82
C THR A 16 -33.15 -11.43 -18.07
N GLY A 17 -33.76 -11.35 -19.25
CA GLY A 17 -33.08 -11.63 -20.52
C GLY A 17 -32.59 -13.09 -20.61
N ALA A 18 -33.40 -14.03 -20.14
CA ALA A 18 -33.05 -15.43 -20.01
C ALA A 18 -33.36 -16.29 -21.24
N GLY A 19 -33.86 -15.69 -22.33
CA GLY A 19 -34.18 -16.40 -23.56
C GLY A 19 -32.96 -16.84 -24.38
N ALA A 20 -31.79 -16.26 -24.13
CA ALA A 20 -30.53 -16.59 -24.82
C ALA A 20 -29.28 -16.29 -23.97
N GLY A 21 -28.11 -16.69 -24.49
CA GLY A 21 -26.79 -16.29 -23.98
C GLY A 21 -26.58 -16.60 -22.49
N LEU A 22 -26.05 -15.62 -21.76
CA LEU A 22 -25.74 -15.72 -20.33
C LEU A 22 -26.98 -16.03 -19.48
N GLY A 23 -28.06 -15.28 -19.67
CA GLY A 23 -29.30 -15.48 -18.93
C GLY A 23 -29.88 -16.88 -19.07
N ARG A 24 -29.83 -17.45 -20.29
CA ARG A 24 -30.25 -18.84 -20.54
C ARG A 24 -29.43 -19.84 -19.71
N GLU A 25 -28.11 -19.69 -19.68
CA GLU A 25 -27.24 -20.61 -18.93
C GLU A 25 -27.38 -20.45 -17.41
N TYR A 26 -27.63 -19.23 -16.91
CA TYR A 26 -27.96 -19.03 -15.49
C TYR A 26 -29.26 -19.75 -15.12
N ALA A 27 -30.30 -19.60 -15.94
CA ALA A 27 -31.59 -20.24 -15.71
C ALA A 27 -31.48 -21.78 -15.72
N LEU A 28 -30.79 -22.34 -16.71
CA LEU A 28 -30.56 -23.79 -16.82
C LEU A 28 -29.77 -24.34 -15.64
N LEU A 29 -28.68 -23.66 -15.23
CA LEU A 29 -27.85 -24.12 -14.13
C LEU A 29 -28.61 -24.10 -12.80
N LEU A 30 -29.28 -22.99 -12.48
CA LEU A 30 -30.07 -22.88 -11.24
C LEU A 30 -31.19 -23.93 -11.19
N ALA A 31 -31.92 -24.12 -12.29
CA ALA A 31 -32.97 -25.14 -12.37
C ALA A 31 -32.41 -26.57 -12.22
N SER A 32 -31.28 -26.88 -12.85
CA SER A 32 -30.62 -28.19 -12.71
C SER A 32 -30.14 -28.49 -11.28
N ARG A 33 -30.08 -27.47 -10.43
CA ARG A 33 -29.70 -27.53 -9.02
C ARG A 33 -30.88 -27.31 -8.07
N GLY A 34 -32.12 -27.36 -8.56
CA GLY A 34 -33.34 -27.40 -7.74
C GLY A 34 -34.08 -26.07 -7.57
N ALA A 35 -33.60 -24.97 -8.17
CA ALA A 35 -34.34 -23.71 -8.13
C ALA A 35 -35.60 -23.76 -9.00
N LYS A 36 -36.66 -23.07 -8.56
CA LYS A 36 -37.82 -22.75 -9.40
C LYS A 36 -37.54 -21.44 -10.13
N VAL A 37 -37.58 -21.44 -11.46
CA VAL A 37 -37.05 -20.33 -12.26
C VAL A 37 -38.13 -19.57 -13.03
N VAL A 38 -38.20 -18.26 -12.85
CA VAL A 38 -38.90 -17.36 -13.76
C VAL A 38 -37.95 -16.93 -14.86
N VAL A 39 -38.22 -17.41 -16.08
CA VAL A 39 -37.47 -17.08 -17.29
C VAL A 39 -38.11 -15.84 -17.91
N ASN A 40 -37.57 -14.66 -17.61
CA ASN A 40 -38.03 -13.40 -18.20
C ASN A 40 -37.28 -13.11 -19.50
N ASP A 41 -38.01 -12.89 -20.59
CA ASP A 41 -37.46 -12.37 -21.83
C ASP A 41 -38.54 -11.66 -22.66
N LEU A 42 -38.25 -10.44 -23.14
CA LEU A 42 -39.16 -9.69 -24.02
C LEU A 42 -39.20 -10.30 -25.43
N GLY A 43 -38.17 -11.04 -25.83
CA GLY A 43 -38.00 -11.66 -27.14
C GLY A 43 -37.74 -10.67 -28.28
N GLY A 44 -37.26 -9.47 -27.95
CA GLY A 44 -36.80 -8.49 -28.93
C GLY A 44 -35.40 -8.81 -29.47
N ALA A 45 -35.01 -8.15 -30.55
CA ALA A 45 -33.66 -8.22 -31.10
C ALA A 45 -32.64 -7.50 -30.18
N HIS A 46 -31.34 -7.76 -30.39
CA HIS A 46 -30.27 -7.18 -29.57
C HIS A 46 -30.20 -5.64 -29.63
N ASN A 47 -30.83 -5.01 -30.62
CA ASN A 47 -30.95 -3.56 -30.76
C ASN A 47 -32.19 -3.00 -30.06
N GLY A 48 -32.96 -3.83 -29.32
CA GLY A 48 -34.16 -3.42 -28.59
C GLY A 48 -35.43 -3.28 -29.43
N GLU A 49 -35.47 -3.84 -30.64
CA GLU A 49 -36.66 -3.82 -31.50
C GLU A 49 -37.46 -5.14 -31.43
N GLY A 50 -38.78 -5.03 -31.49
CA GLY A 50 -39.70 -6.18 -31.50
C GLY A 50 -39.93 -6.82 -30.13
N ALA A 51 -40.86 -7.76 -30.09
CA ALA A 51 -41.16 -8.60 -28.93
C ALA A 51 -41.65 -9.98 -29.39
N SER A 52 -41.32 -11.03 -28.63
CA SER A 52 -41.73 -12.41 -28.93
C SER A 52 -41.80 -13.24 -27.65
N THR A 53 -42.83 -14.06 -27.48
CA THR A 53 -42.88 -14.99 -26.33
C THR A 53 -41.93 -16.17 -26.49
N ARG A 54 -41.58 -16.50 -27.75
CA ARG A 54 -40.87 -17.73 -28.12
C ARG A 54 -39.52 -17.90 -27.42
N ALA A 55 -38.80 -16.80 -27.17
CA ALA A 55 -37.48 -16.85 -26.55
C ALA A 55 -37.53 -17.43 -25.13
N ALA A 56 -38.44 -16.92 -24.29
CA ALA A 56 -38.65 -17.43 -22.94
C ALA A 56 -39.25 -18.85 -22.96
N ASP A 57 -40.24 -19.10 -23.83
CA ASP A 57 -40.91 -20.40 -23.94
C ASP A 57 -39.94 -21.55 -24.23
N LEU A 58 -38.98 -21.34 -25.15
CA LEU A 58 -38.00 -22.36 -25.51
C LEU A 58 -37.14 -22.78 -24.32
N VAL A 59 -36.69 -21.82 -23.51
CA VAL A 59 -35.85 -22.10 -22.34
C VAL A 59 -36.66 -22.75 -21.22
N VAL A 60 -37.91 -22.33 -20.99
CA VAL A 60 -38.81 -23.00 -20.04
C VAL A 60 -39.05 -24.45 -20.44
N ASN A 61 -39.32 -24.71 -21.72
CA ASN A 61 -39.53 -26.07 -22.22
C ASN A 61 -38.27 -26.92 -22.06
N GLU A 62 -37.08 -26.34 -22.30
CA GLU A 62 -35.81 -27.03 -22.07
C GLU A 62 -35.58 -27.37 -20.59
N ILE A 63 -35.85 -26.43 -19.68
CA ILE A 63 -35.75 -26.66 -18.24
C ILE A 63 -36.69 -27.80 -17.82
N LYS A 64 -37.95 -27.76 -18.26
CA LYS A 64 -38.95 -28.80 -17.96
C LYS A 64 -38.54 -30.15 -18.53
N ALA A 65 -38.01 -30.20 -19.75
CA ALA A 65 -37.52 -31.43 -20.38
C ALA A 65 -36.33 -32.05 -19.61
N LYS A 66 -35.56 -31.23 -18.89
CA LYS A 66 -34.46 -31.66 -17.99
C LYS A 66 -34.92 -31.94 -16.55
N GLY A 67 -36.23 -31.93 -16.29
CA GLY A 67 -36.82 -32.24 -14.98
C GLY A 67 -36.82 -31.08 -13.98
N GLY A 68 -36.55 -29.84 -14.42
CA GLY A 68 -36.63 -28.65 -13.58
C GLY A 68 -38.00 -27.96 -13.63
N GLU A 69 -38.22 -27.01 -12.72
CA GLU A 69 -39.43 -26.18 -12.67
C GLU A 69 -39.15 -24.77 -13.20
N ALA A 70 -39.91 -24.33 -14.20
CA ALA A 70 -39.84 -22.96 -14.70
C ALA A 70 -41.16 -22.44 -15.25
N VAL A 71 -41.31 -21.10 -15.21
CA VAL A 71 -42.42 -20.35 -15.82
C VAL A 71 -41.86 -19.18 -16.63
N ALA A 72 -42.50 -18.86 -17.76
CA ALA A 72 -42.07 -17.78 -18.63
C ALA A 72 -42.69 -16.44 -18.18
N ASN A 73 -41.97 -15.35 -18.41
CA ASN A 73 -42.47 -13.99 -18.26
C ASN A 73 -42.05 -13.16 -19.49
N TYR A 74 -43.00 -12.43 -20.09
CA TYR A 74 -42.79 -11.70 -21.34
C TYR A 74 -42.75 -10.18 -21.17
N ASN A 75 -42.73 -9.70 -19.92
CA ASN A 75 -42.77 -8.28 -19.65
C ASN A 75 -41.39 -7.64 -19.85
N SER A 76 -41.39 -6.35 -20.22
CA SER A 76 -40.17 -5.55 -20.18
C SER A 76 -39.70 -5.40 -18.74
N VAL A 77 -38.38 -5.34 -18.52
CA VAL A 77 -37.80 -5.07 -17.20
C VAL A 77 -38.14 -3.68 -16.66
N VAL A 78 -38.61 -2.77 -17.52
CA VAL A 78 -39.12 -1.45 -17.09
C VAL A 78 -40.43 -1.61 -16.28
N ASP A 79 -41.21 -2.65 -16.57
CA ASP A 79 -42.38 -3.12 -15.81
C ASP A 79 -41.97 -4.16 -14.75
N GLY A 80 -40.96 -3.83 -13.94
CA GLY A 80 -40.34 -4.77 -13.00
C GLY A 80 -41.29 -5.38 -11.96
N ASP A 81 -42.38 -4.68 -11.64
CA ASP A 81 -43.47 -5.19 -10.81
C ASP A 81 -44.16 -6.41 -11.43
N LYS A 82 -44.46 -6.38 -12.73
CA LYS A 82 -45.08 -7.52 -13.45
C LYS A 82 -44.13 -8.71 -13.58
N VAL A 83 -42.81 -8.45 -13.64
CA VAL A 83 -41.79 -9.50 -13.62
C VAL A 83 -41.80 -10.23 -12.27
N VAL A 84 -41.76 -9.47 -11.17
CA VAL A 84 -41.78 -10.05 -9.81
C VAL A 84 -43.12 -10.71 -9.49
N GLU A 85 -44.23 -10.11 -9.91
CA GLU A 85 -45.57 -10.67 -9.73
C GLU A 85 -45.68 -12.10 -10.28
N THR A 86 -45.02 -12.40 -11.41
CA THR A 86 -45.01 -13.77 -11.96
C THR A 86 -44.37 -14.77 -11.00
N ALA A 87 -43.29 -14.41 -10.31
CA ALA A 87 -42.66 -15.27 -9.30
C ALA A 87 -43.60 -15.48 -8.10
N ILE A 88 -44.25 -14.41 -7.64
CA ILE A 88 -45.17 -14.45 -6.50
C ILE A 88 -46.40 -15.29 -6.81
N GLN A 89 -47.04 -15.09 -7.97
CA GLN A 89 -48.26 -15.82 -8.34
C GLN A 89 -48.00 -17.33 -8.55
N ASN A 90 -46.84 -17.71 -9.10
CA ASN A 90 -46.55 -19.11 -9.40
C ASN A 90 -45.89 -19.85 -8.23
N TYR A 91 -45.07 -19.18 -7.43
CA TYR A 91 -44.21 -19.82 -6.43
C TYR A 91 -44.31 -19.21 -5.02
N GLY A 92 -45.03 -18.11 -4.85
CA GLY A 92 -45.30 -17.48 -3.54
C GLY A 92 -44.14 -16.70 -2.92
N ARG A 93 -42.97 -16.67 -3.57
CA ARG A 93 -41.75 -16.02 -3.07
C ARG A 93 -40.79 -15.63 -4.18
N VAL A 94 -39.78 -14.85 -3.84
CA VAL A 94 -38.59 -14.56 -4.67
C VAL A 94 -37.38 -14.49 -3.76
N ASP A 95 -36.32 -15.19 -4.15
CA ASP A 95 -35.07 -15.37 -3.37
C ASP A 95 -33.84 -14.86 -4.11
N ILE A 96 -33.83 -15.03 -5.44
CA ILE A 96 -32.70 -14.71 -6.31
C ILE A 96 -33.18 -13.83 -7.47
N ILE A 97 -32.46 -12.74 -7.74
CA ILE A 97 -32.67 -11.90 -8.93
C ILE A 97 -31.35 -11.76 -9.67
N ILE A 98 -31.34 -12.17 -10.94
CA ILE A 98 -30.21 -11.95 -11.83
C ILE A 98 -30.65 -10.94 -12.89
N ASN A 99 -30.27 -9.67 -12.68
CA ASN A 99 -30.51 -8.58 -13.62
C ASN A 99 -29.51 -8.68 -14.77
N ASN A 100 -29.91 -9.37 -15.85
CA ASN A 100 -29.07 -9.68 -17.01
C ASN A 100 -29.61 -9.08 -18.32
N ALA A 101 -30.89 -8.73 -18.40
CA ALA A 101 -31.48 -8.13 -19.61
C ALA A 101 -30.67 -6.94 -20.13
N GLY A 102 -30.54 -6.85 -21.45
CA GLY A 102 -29.68 -5.85 -22.07
C GLY A 102 -29.81 -5.77 -23.58
N ILE A 103 -29.44 -4.61 -24.12
CA ILE A 103 -29.45 -4.29 -25.55
C ILE A 103 -28.22 -3.44 -25.91
N LEU A 104 -27.92 -3.32 -27.20
CA LEU A 104 -26.83 -2.47 -27.70
C LEU A 104 -27.36 -1.43 -28.71
N ARG A 105 -26.89 -0.19 -28.56
CA ARG A 105 -27.11 0.94 -29.48
C ARG A 105 -25.80 1.72 -29.63
N ASP A 106 -24.79 1.04 -30.17
CA ASP A 106 -23.42 1.58 -30.25
C ASP A 106 -23.34 2.72 -31.28
N ARG A 107 -22.96 3.91 -30.81
CA ARG A 107 -22.81 5.14 -31.58
C ARG A 107 -21.68 5.98 -30.97
N SER A 108 -20.89 6.66 -31.82
CA SER A 108 -19.97 7.69 -31.31
C SER A 108 -20.77 8.79 -30.60
N ILE A 109 -20.15 9.52 -29.66
CA ILE A 109 -20.85 10.49 -28.82
C ILE A 109 -21.69 11.50 -29.61
N LEU A 110 -21.18 11.96 -30.76
CA LEU A 110 -21.89 12.91 -31.65
C LEU A 110 -23.10 12.29 -32.36
N LYS A 111 -23.12 10.97 -32.56
CA LYS A 111 -24.14 10.23 -33.30
C LYS A 111 -25.15 9.51 -32.40
N THR A 112 -24.98 9.55 -31.08
CA THR A 112 -25.93 8.97 -30.14
C THR A 112 -27.19 9.83 -30.10
N SER A 113 -28.31 9.30 -30.57
CA SER A 113 -29.61 9.97 -30.44
C SER A 113 -30.15 9.88 -29.00
N GLU A 114 -31.12 10.72 -28.65
CA GLU A 114 -31.82 10.60 -27.35
C GLU A 114 -32.48 9.24 -27.18
N GLN A 115 -33.04 8.67 -28.26
CA GLN A 115 -33.64 7.34 -28.22
C GLN A 115 -32.59 6.25 -27.94
N ASP A 116 -31.43 6.32 -28.59
CA ASP A 116 -30.32 5.38 -28.34
C ASP A 116 -29.81 5.48 -26.89
N TRP A 117 -29.77 6.69 -26.33
CA TRP A 117 -29.42 6.91 -24.92
C TRP A 117 -30.47 6.36 -23.96
N ASN A 118 -31.73 6.79 -24.15
CA ASN A 118 -32.84 6.47 -23.25
C ASN A 118 -33.10 4.97 -23.23
N LEU A 119 -33.14 4.30 -24.39
CA LEU A 119 -33.48 2.88 -24.45
C LEU A 119 -32.42 2.01 -23.74
N VAL A 120 -31.14 2.33 -23.91
CA VAL A 120 -30.04 1.63 -23.22
C VAL A 120 -30.13 1.86 -21.71
N ASN A 121 -30.31 3.10 -21.26
CA ASN A 121 -30.43 3.40 -19.83
C ASN A 121 -31.70 2.80 -19.20
N ASP A 122 -32.82 2.82 -19.93
CA ASP A 122 -34.11 2.28 -19.48
C ASP A 122 -34.04 0.76 -19.30
N VAL A 123 -33.49 0.02 -20.26
CA VAL A 123 -33.39 -1.45 -20.16
C VAL A 123 -32.36 -1.87 -19.11
N HIS A 124 -31.16 -1.29 -19.15
CA HIS A 124 -30.08 -1.73 -18.29
C HIS A 124 -30.23 -1.23 -16.85
N LEU A 125 -30.21 0.09 -16.65
CA LEU A 125 -30.12 0.68 -15.32
C LEU A 125 -31.48 0.76 -14.65
N LYS A 126 -32.45 1.41 -15.29
CA LYS A 126 -33.80 1.59 -14.74
C LYS A 126 -34.54 0.26 -14.61
N GLY A 127 -34.41 -0.64 -15.59
CA GLY A 127 -35.00 -1.97 -15.55
C GLY A 127 -34.49 -2.79 -14.36
N SER A 128 -33.17 -2.85 -14.17
CA SER A 128 -32.57 -3.53 -13.01
C SER A 128 -33.03 -2.92 -11.68
N PHE A 129 -33.11 -1.58 -11.61
CA PHE A 129 -33.68 -0.87 -10.46
C PHE A 129 -35.14 -1.27 -10.22
N LYS A 130 -35.99 -1.28 -11.25
CA LYS A 130 -37.42 -1.59 -11.14
C LYS A 130 -37.68 -3.02 -10.66
N VAL A 131 -37.00 -4.00 -11.23
CA VAL A 131 -37.13 -5.41 -10.81
C VAL A 131 -36.64 -5.60 -9.38
N THR A 132 -35.48 -5.02 -9.04
CA THR A 132 -34.91 -5.08 -7.68
C THR A 132 -35.84 -4.40 -6.66
N GLN A 133 -36.36 -3.22 -6.99
CA GLN A 133 -37.30 -2.47 -6.16
C GLN A 133 -38.58 -3.26 -5.89
N ALA A 134 -39.16 -3.88 -6.92
CA ALA A 134 -40.39 -4.66 -6.78
C ALA A 134 -40.21 -5.90 -5.89
N ALA A 135 -39.05 -6.56 -5.94
CA ALA A 135 -38.78 -7.73 -5.12
C ALA A 135 -38.35 -7.40 -3.67
N TRP A 136 -37.87 -6.18 -3.42
CA TRP A 136 -37.29 -5.77 -2.15
C TRP A 136 -38.19 -6.05 -0.92
N PRO A 137 -39.50 -5.71 -0.93
CA PRO A 137 -40.37 -5.98 0.22
C PRO A 137 -40.46 -7.47 0.54
N HIS A 138 -40.44 -8.33 -0.48
CA HIS A 138 -40.50 -9.78 -0.32
C HIS A 138 -39.22 -10.33 0.28
N MET A 139 -38.05 -9.95 -0.25
CA MET A 139 -36.75 -10.40 0.28
C MET A 139 -36.54 -9.93 1.72
N LYS A 140 -36.89 -8.66 2.01
CA LYS A 140 -36.77 -8.09 3.35
C LYS A 140 -37.64 -8.82 4.38
N LYS A 141 -38.89 -9.15 4.02
CA LYS A 141 -39.79 -9.93 4.88
C LYS A 141 -39.27 -11.35 5.14
N GLN A 142 -38.61 -11.96 4.15
CA GLN A 142 -38.05 -13.31 4.25
C GLN A 142 -36.70 -13.37 4.97
N ASN A 143 -36.04 -12.22 5.17
CA ASN A 143 -34.67 -12.12 5.68
C ASN A 143 -33.68 -12.96 4.85
N TYR A 144 -33.89 -12.96 3.53
CA TYR A 144 -33.05 -13.64 2.54
C TYR A 144 -33.23 -12.96 1.17
N GLY A 145 -32.10 -12.68 0.51
CA GLY A 145 -32.09 -12.25 -0.89
C GLY A 145 -30.70 -12.35 -1.49
N ARG A 146 -30.64 -12.68 -2.79
CA ARG A 146 -29.40 -12.65 -3.57
C ARG A 146 -29.66 -11.94 -4.88
N ILE A 147 -28.90 -10.88 -5.15
CA ILE A 147 -29.14 -9.98 -6.27
C ILE A 147 -27.83 -9.85 -7.06
N ILE A 148 -27.93 -10.02 -8.38
CA ILE A 148 -26.82 -9.84 -9.30
C ILE A 148 -27.13 -8.70 -10.26
N MET A 149 -26.22 -7.76 -10.35
CA MET A 149 -26.20 -6.72 -11.38
C MET A 149 -25.17 -7.08 -12.45
N THR A 150 -25.55 -7.00 -13.73
CA THR A 150 -24.63 -7.32 -14.83
C THR A 150 -23.98 -6.04 -15.37
N SER A 151 -22.73 -5.76 -14.97
CA SER A 151 -21.92 -4.67 -15.52
C SER A 151 -21.14 -5.13 -16.77
N SER A 152 -20.01 -4.49 -17.10
CA SER A 152 -19.10 -4.86 -18.19
C SER A 152 -17.76 -4.13 -18.08
N ASN A 153 -16.72 -4.67 -18.72
CA ASN A 153 -15.44 -3.99 -18.87
C ASN A 153 -15.56 -2.67 -19.66
N SER A 154 -16.51 -2.55 -20.60
CA SER A 154 -16.82 -1.26 -21.25
C SER A 154 -17.33 -0.21 -20.26
N GLY A 155 -18.00 -0.62 -19.18
CA GLY A 155 -18.35 0.27 -18.08
C GLY A 155 -17.10 0.70 -17.31
N ILE A 156 -16.32 -0.27 -16.84
CA ILE A 156 -15.17 -0.04 -15.94
C ILE A 156 -14.07 0.79 -16.61
N TYR A 157 -13.73 0.48 -17.85
CA TYR A 157 -12.58 1.06 -18.55
C TYR A 157 -12.97 2.04 -19.65
N GLY A 158 -14.25 2.08 -20.03
CA GLY A 158 -14.70 2.77 -21.24
C GLY A 158 -14.48 1.95 -22.51
N ASN A 159 -15.29 2.20 -23.54
CA ASN A 159 -15.07 1.66 -24.88
C ASN A 159 -15.56 2.64 -25.95
N PHE A 160 -14.85 2.72 -27.08
CA PHE A 160 -15.19 3.65 -28.14
C PHE A 160 -16.59 3.34 -28.71
N GLY A 161 -17.41 4.37 -28.89
CA GLY A 161 -18.75 4.23 -29.46
C GLY A 161 -19.81 3.66 -28.51
N GLN A 162 -19.53 3.56 -27.21
CA GLN A 162 -20.43 2.95 -26.23
C GLN A 162 -20.77 3.85 -25.04
N ALA A 163 -20.79 5.17 -25.20
CA ALA A 163 -20.98 6.10 -24.08
C ALA A 163 -22.28 5.86 -23.28
N ASN A 164 -23.40 5.58 -23.97
CA ASN A 164 -24.69 5.21 -23.37
C ASN A 164 -24.60 3.89 -22.58
N TYR A 165 -23.97 2.87 -23.16
CA TYR A 165 -23.81 1.55 -22.55
C TYR A 165 -22.85 1.57 -21.36
N SER A 166 -21.67 2.18 -21.50
CA SER A 166 -20.69 2.37 -20.43
C SER A 166 -21.29 3.11 -19.24
N ALA A 167 -22.05 4.19 -19.49
CA ALA A 167 -22.74 4.94 -18.44
C ALA A 167 -23.76 4.06 -17.70
N ALA A 168 -24.62 3.33 -18.41
CA ALA A 168 -25.59 2.44 -17.79
C ALA A 168 -24.93 1.32 -16.99
N LYS A 169 -23.85 0.72 -17.50
CA LYS A 169 -23.14 -0.40 -16.86
C LYS A 169 -22.35 0.01 -15.62
N MET A 170 -21.78 1.21 -15.58
CA MET A 170 -21.22 1.76 -14.33
C MET A 170 -22.29 2.27 -13.38
N GLY A 171 -23.41 2.78 -13.89
CA GLY A 171 -24.58 3.10 -13.08
C GLY A 171 -25.08 1.90 -12.27
N LEU A 172 -25.02 0.69 -12.84
CA LEU A 172 -25.35 -0.56 -12.15
C LEU A 172 -24.39 -0.88 -11.00
N VAL A 173 -23.10 -0.54 -11.11
CA VAL A 173 -22.13 -0.66 -10.00
C VAL A 173 -22.52 0.28 -8.86
N GLY A 174 -22.84 1.54 -9.18
CA GLY A 174 -23.32 2.52 -8.21
C GLY A 174 -24.62 2.07 -7.52
N LEU A 175 -25.58 1.52 -8.27
CA LEU A 175 -26.81 0.96 -7.73
C LEU A 175 -26.52 -0.23 -6.80
N ALA A 176 -25.67 -1.17 -7.22
CA ALA A 176 -25.31 -2.35 -6.44
C ALA A 176 -24.69 -1.98 -5.08
N ASN A 177 -23.82 -0.98 -5.04
CA ASN A 177 -23.18 -0.50 -3.82
C ASN A 177 -24.21 -0.11 -2.74
N THR A 178 -25.21 0.68 -3.12
CA THR A 178 -26.25 1.11 -2.16
C THR A 178 -27.17 -0.05 -1.79
N VAL A 179 -27.58 -0.89 -2.75
CA VAL A 179 -28.44 -2.05 -2.49
C VAL A 179 -27.75 -3.04 -1.53
N ALA A 180 -26.44 -3.25 -1.66
CA ALA A 180 -25.66 -4.09 -0.76
C ALA A 180 -25.67 -3.56 0.69
N ILE A 181 -25.50 -2.24 0.85
CA ILE A 181 -25.51 -1.57 2.17
C ILE A 181 -26.89 -1.65 2.82
N GLU A 182 -27.95 -1.31 2.07
CA GLU A 182 -29.32 -1.35 2.59
C GLU A 182 -29.80 -2.77 2.92
N GLY A 183 -29.28 -3.77 2.21
CA GLY A 183 -29.64 -5.18 2.35
C GLY A 183 -28.91 -5.93 3.46
N ALA A 184 -27.76 -5.43 3.91
CA ALA A 184 -26.84 -6.13 4.81
C ALA A 184 -27.52 -6.63 6.10
N LYS A 185 -28.38 -5.80 6.72
CA LYS A 185 -29.08 -6.16 7.97
C LYS A 185 -30.15 -7.24 7.79
N ASN A 186 -30.56 -7.52 6.55
CA ASN A 186 -31.65 -8.44 6.23
C ASN A 186 -31.19 -9.67 5.43
N ASN A 187 -29.88 -9.98 5.41
CA ASN A 187 -29.30 -11.08 4.63
C ASN A 187 -29.70 -10.99 3.14
N ILE A 188 -29.73 -9.77 2.62
CA ILE A 188 -29.91 -9.48 1.20
C ILE A 188 -28.56 -9.06 0.65
N HIS A 189 -27.95 -9.91 -0.16
CA HIS A 189 -26.65 -9.64 -0.77
C HIS A 189 -26.85 -9.13 -2.19
N CYS A 190 -26.07 -8.14 -2.59
CA CYS A 190 -26.06 -7.61 -3.94
C CYS A 190 -24.63 -7.56 -4.46
N ASN A 191 -24.34 -8.31 -5.52
CA ASN A 191 -23.03 -8.36 -6.15
C ASN A 191 -23.12 -7.97 -7.63
N VAL A 192 -21.99 -7.61 -8.21
CA VAL A 192 -21.86 -7.26 -9.63
C VAL A 192 -21.09 -8.36 -10.34
N ILE A 193 -21.65 -8.89 -11.42
CA ILE A 193 -20.90 -9.69 -12.39
C ILE A 193 -20.42 -8.80 -13.54
N VAL A 194 -19.17 -8.95 -13.92
CA VAL A 194 -18.52 -8.27 -15.04
C VAL A 194 -18.13 -9.35 -16.06
N PRO A 195 -19.07 -9.80 -16.89
CA PRO A 195 -18.81 -10.90 -17.80
C PRO A 195 -18.01 -10.44 -19.03
N THR A 196 -17.06 -11.26 -19.48
CA THR A 196 -16.49 -11.17 -20.82
C THR A 196 -16.90 -12.41 -21.60
N ALA A 197 -17.69 -12.23 -22.66
CA ALA A 197 -18.20 -13.33 -23.49
C ALA A 197 -18.06 -12.97 -24.98
N ALA A 198 -17.90 -13.99 -25.83
CA ALA A 198 -17.82 -13.79 -27.27
C ALA A 198 -19.19 -13.37 -27.79
N SER A 199 -19.18 -12.45 -28.75
CA SER A 199 -20.37 -12.08 -29.51
C SER A 199 -20.21 -12.53 -30.96
N ARG A 200 -21.31 -12.57 -31.71
CA ARG A 200 -21.26 -12.76 -33.17
C ARG A 200 -20.37 -11.72 -33.87
N MET A 201 -20.17 -10.54 -33.27
CA MET A 201 -19.32 -9.49 -33.85
C MET A 201 -17.82 -9.73 -33.64
N THR A 202 -17.43 -10.64 -32.74
CA THR A 202 -16.02 -10.98 -32.47
C THR A 202 -15.54 -12.24 -33.22
N GLU A 203 -16.43 -12.86 -33.99
CA GLU A 203 -16.15 -14.04 -34.82
C GLU A 203 -15.18 -13.66 -35.96
N GLY A 204 -14.05 -14.37 -36.06
CA GLY A 204 -12.98 -14.10 -37.03
C GLY A 204 -11.98 -13.00 -36.64
N ILE A 205 -12.18 -12.29 -35.52
CA ILE A 205 -11.23 -11.30 -34.99
C ILE A 205 -10.36 -11.88 -33.89
N LEU A 206 -10.95 -12.67 -33.00
CA LEU A 206 -10.25 -13.32 -31.89
C LEU A 206 -9.58 -14.62 -32.35
N PRO A 207 -8.44 -15.01 -31.75
CA PRO A 207 -7.91 -16.36 -31.92
C PRO A 207 -8.95 -17.43 -31.56
N ASP A 208 -9.02 -18.51 -32.33
CA ASP A 208 -10.03 -19.57 -32.18
C ASP A 208 -10.14 -20.11 -30.75
N ILE A 209 -9.00 -20.31 -30.07
CA ILE A 209 -8.99 -20.76 -28.68
C ILE A 209 -9.74 -19.81 -27.74
N LEU A 210 -9.56 -18.50 -27.91
CA LEU A 210 -10.22 -17.51 -27.08
C LEU A 210 -11.72 -17.46 -27.41
N PHE A 211 -12.07 -17.42 -28.70
CA PHE A 211 -13.48 -17.40 -29.09
C PHE A 211 -14.24 -18.64 -28.58
N ASN A 212 -13.64 -19.82 -28.72
CA ASN A 212 -14.23 -21.09 -28.29
C ASN A 212 -14.37 -21.22 -26.77
N GLU A 213 -13.56 -20.53 -25.97
CA GLU A 213 -13.65 -20.58 -24.51
C GLU A 213 -14.45 -19.42 -23.91
N LEU A 214 -14.83 -18.41 -24.68
CA LEU A 214 -15.74 -17.35 -24.21
C LEU A 214 -17.22 -17.78 -24.23
N LYS A 215 -17.46 -18.97 -23.68
CA LYS A 215 -18.75 -19.66 -23.55
C LYS A 215 -19.54 -19.15 -22.33
N PRO A 216 -20.83 -18.80 -22.47
CA PRO A 216 -21.67 -18.38 -21.33
C PRO A 216 -21.73 -19.40 -20.18
N GLN A 217 -21.64 -20.69 -20.49
CA GLN A 217 -21.66 -21.79 -19.51
C GLN A 217 -20.51 -21.72 -18.51
N LEU A 218 -19.40 -21.07 -18.86
CA LEU A 218 -18.22 -20.95 -18.00
C LEU A 218 -18.32 -19.79 -17.01
N ILE A 219 -19.31 -18.90 -17.17
CA ILE A 219 -19.59 -17.79 -16.23
C ILE A 219 -20.72 -18.17 -15.26
N ALA A 220 -21.67 -19.00 -15.70
CA ALA A 220 -22.83 -19.40 -14.90
C ALA A 220 -22.50 -19.95 -13.50
N PRO A 221 -21.45 -20.76 -13.29
CA PRO A 221 -21.08 -21.24 -11.95
C PRO A 221 -20.71 -20.13 -10.97
N VAL A 222 -20.05 -19.07 -11.44
CA VAL A 222 -19.68 -17.91 -10.60
C VAL A 222 -20.93 -17.18 -10.14
N VAL A 223 -21.86 -16.91 -11.07
CA VAL A 223 -23.14 -16.27 -10.77
C VAL A 223 -23.99 -17.13 -9.82
N ALA A 224 -24.05 -18.44 -10.06
CA ALA A 224 -24.75 -19.37 -9.18
C ALA A 224 -24.17 -19.34 -7.75
N TYR A 225 -22.83 -19.38 -7.60
CA TYR A 225 -22.20 -19.30 -6.28
C TYR A 225 -22.53 -17.99 -5.56
N LEU A 226 -22.44 -16.84 -6.24
CA LEU A 226 -22.84 -15.54 -5.67
C LEU A 226 -24.33 -15.48 -5.27
N CYS A 227 -25.16 -16.36 -5.82
CA CYS A 227 -26.57 -16.52 -5.49
C CYS A 227 -26.86 -17.62 -4.45
N HIS A 228 -25.85 -18.35 -3.98
CA HIS A 228 -26.04 -19.46 -3.04
C HIS A 228 -26.17 -18.93 -1.61
N GLU A 229 -26.85 -19.70 -0.76
CA GLU A 229 -27.09 -19.30 0.64
C GLU A 229 -25.82 -19.22 1.47
N SER A 230 -24.82 -20.05 1.15
CA SER A 230 -23.51 -20.08 1.81
C SER A 230 -22.56 -18.95 1.37
N CYS A 231 -22.92 -18.16 0.36
CA CYS A 231 -22.08 -17.07 -0.10
C CYS A 231 -22.29 -15.83 0.77
N GLU A 232 -21.23 -15.38 1.43
CA GLU A 232 -21.22 -14.22 2.32
C GLU A 232 -20.82 -12.92 1.60
N ASP A 233 -20.40 -12.99 0.34
CA ASP A 233 -20.04 -11.82 -0.45
C ASP A 233 -21.26 -10.90 -0.67
N THR A 234 -21.07 -9.61 -0.42
CA THR A 234 -21.99 -8.54 -0.79
C THR A 234 -21.18 -7.30 -1.16
N GLY A 235 -21.65 -6.51 -2.12
CA GLY A 235 -20.91 -5.36 -2.66
C GLY A 235 -19.65 -5.75 -3.47
N SER A 236 -19.48 -7.03 -3.82
CA SER A 236 -18.33 -7.50 -4.60
C SER A 236 -18.55 -7.28 -6.11
N TYR A 237 -17.49 -6.91 -6.83
CA TYR A 237 -17.46 -6.89 -8.30
C TYR A 237 -16.58 -8.03 -8.79
N ILE A 238 -17.17 -8.99 -9.50
CA ILE A 238 -16.48 -10.18 -9.97
C ILE A 238 -16.41 -10.15 -11.49
N GLU A 239 -15.20 -10.08 -12.03
CA GLU A 239 -14.96 -10.31 -13.46
C GLU A 239 -14.85 -11.81 -13.71
N SER A 240 -15.47 -12.30 -14.78
CA SER A 240 -15.36 -13.71 -15.15
C SER A 240 -15.53 -13.98 -16.64
N ALA A 241 -14.72 -14.90 -17.15
CA ALA A 241 -14.73 -15.40 -18.53
C ALA A 241 -13.86 -16.67 -18.64
N ALA A 242 -14.16 -17.55 -19.60
CA ALA A 242 -13.30 -18.69 -19.96
C ALA A 242 -12.84 -19.58 -18.79
N GLY A 243 -13.67 -19.74 -17.74
CA GLY A 243 -13.33 -20.54 -16.56
C GLY A 243 -12.39 -19.83 -15.57
N TRP A 244 -12.14 -18.54 -15.75
CA TRP A 244 -11.39 -17.67 -14.85
C TRP A 244 -12.32 -16.63 -14.21
N ALA A 245 -11.99 -16.21 -12.99
CA ALA A 245 -12.64 -15.09 -12.32
C ALA A 245 -11.66 -14.33 -11.42
N THR A 246 -11.92 -13.03 -11.21
CA THR A 246 -11.20 -12.19 -10.24
C THR A 246 -12.14 -11.18 -9.59
N LYS A 247 -11.71 -10.60 -8.47
CA LYS A 247 -12.39 -9.48 -7.82
C LYS A 247 -11.80 -8.16 -8.30
N VAL A 248 -12.67 -7.20 -8.59
CA VAL A 248 -12.32 -5.82 -8.92
C VAL A 248 -12.80 -4.91 -7.78
N HIS A 249 -11.99 -3.92 -7.41
CA HIS A 249 -12.38 -2.88 -6.44
C HIS A 249 -11.67 -1.55 -6.72
N MET A 250 -12.17 -0.47 -6.13
CA MET A 250 -11.55 0.85 -6.23
C MET A 250 -10.47 1.02 -5.15
N VAL A 251 -9.35 1.65 -5.53
CA VAL A 251 -8.28 2.05 -4.59
C VAL A 251 -8.07 3.57 -4.66
N ARG A 252 -7.61 4.16 -3.56
CA ARG A 252 -7.30 5.60 -3.46
C ARG A 252 -5.82 5.76 -3.06
N GLY A 253 -5.09 6.62 -3.79
CA GLY A 253 -3.71 6.98 -3.45
C GLY A 253 -3.62 7.74 -2.12
N LYS A 254 -2.40 7.86 -1.57
CA LYS A 254 -2.13 8.67 -0.35
C LYS A 254 -2.54 10.14 -0.57
N GLY A 255 -2.35 10.64 -1.79
CA GLY A 255 -2.61 12.03 -2.14
C GLY A 255 -1.56 12.99 -1.55
N CYS A 256 -1.85 14.28 -1.61
CA CYS A 256 -0.96 15.33 -1.11
C CYS A 256 -1.78 16.53 -0.64
N VAL A 257 -1.36 17.17 0.44
CA VAL A 257 -1.92 18.46 0.87
C VAL A 257 -1.52 19.55 -0.13
N LEU A 258 -2.46 20.42 -0.48
CA LEU A 258 -2.30 21.44 -1.53
C LEU A 258 -2.04 22.85 -0.97
N ARG A 259 -1.63 22.93 0.31
CA ARG A 259 -1.31 24.17 1.02
C ARG A 259 -0.30 23.89 2.13
N THR A 260 0.38 24.94 2.58
CA THR A 260 1.49 24.84 3.54
C THR A 260 1.08 25.06 5.00
N SER A 261 -0.06 25.73 5.23
CA SER A 261 -0.64 25.90 6.57
C SER A 261 -2.17 25.88 6.53
N ILE A 262 -2.80 25.76 7.70
CA ILE A 262 -4.27 25.79 7.80
C ILE A 262 -4.83 27.20 7.56
N GLU A 263 -4.05 28.24 7.88
CA GLU A 263 -4.36 29.66 7.68
C GLU A 263 -4.20 30.12 6.23
N GLN A 264 -3.58 29.29 5.38
CA GLN A 264 -3.49 29.56 3.96
C GLN A 264 -4.85 29.32 3.31
N ASP A 265 -5.59 30.41 3.10
CA ASP A 265 -6.93 30.40 2.51
C ASP A 265 -6.91 30.33 0.97
N THR A 266 -5.80 30.71 0.35
CA THR A 266 -5.65 30.67 -1.12
C THR A 266 -4.78 29.50 -1.55
N ILE A 267 -5.36 28.59 -2.33
CA ILE A 267 -4.67 27.52 -3.04
C ILE A 267 -4.56 27.95 -4.50
N THR A 268 -3.34 28.00 -5.05
CA THR A 268 -3.14 28.39 -6.45
C THR A 268 -3.00 27.18 -7.37
N PRO A 269 -3.44 27.25 -8.63
CA PRO A 269 -3.21 26.19 -9.62
C PRO A 269 -1.73 25.86 -9.82
N GLU A 270 -0.83 26.84 -9.67
CA GLU A 270 0.62 26.64 -9.78
C GLU A 270 1.14 25.73 -8.67
N TYR A 271 0.66 25.91 -7.42
CA TYR A 271 1.02 25.03 -6.32
C TYR A 271 0.53 23.61 -6.59
N VAL A 272 -0.73 23.46 -7.04
CA VAL A 272 -1.30 22.16 -7.41
C VAL A 272 -0.46 21.48 -8.49
N LYS A 273 -0.07 22.20 -9.54
CA LYS A 273 0.82 21.70 -10.61
C LYS A 273 2.17 21.23 -10.04
N ASN A 274 2.77 21.99 -9.13
CA ASN A 274 4.08 21.68 -8.54
C ASN A 274 4.06 20.40 -7.69
N VAL A 275 2.92 20.06 -7.08
CA VAL A 275 2.79 18.84 -6.25
C VAL A 275 1.97 17.73 -6.93
N TRP A 276 1.59 17.90 -8.19
CA TRP A 276 0.67 16.99 -8.89
C TRP A 276 1.17 15.54 -8.99
N SER A 277 2.49 15.36 -9.11
CA SER A 277 3.12 14.04 -9.10
C SER A 277 2.87 13.28 -7.79
N LYS A 278 2.79 13.99 -6.64
CA LYS A 278 2.43 13.41 -5.34
C LYS A 278 0.94 13.12 -5.24
N VAL A 279 0.09 13.99 -5.80
CA VAL A 279 -1.36 13.80 -5.83
C VAL A 279 -1.75 12.52 -6.57
N THR A 280 -1.04 12.23 -7.65
CA THR A 280 -1.32 11.11 -8.56
C THR A 280 -0.49 9.86 -8.29
N ASP A 281 0.31 9.86 -7.21
CA ASP A 281 1.11 8.70 -6.82
C ASP A 281 0.23 7.59 -6.21
N MET A 282 0.30 6.40 -6.82
CA MET A 282 -0.50 5.23 -6.45
C MET A 282 0.32 4.10 -5.80
N ARG A 283 1.61 4.30 -5.52
CA ARG A 283 2.48 3.25 -4.94
C ARG A 283 1.96 2.72 -3.59
N ASP A 284 1.40 3.60 -2.78
CA ASP A 284 0.80 3.29 -1.48
C ASP A 284 -0.74 3.31 -1.50
N ALA A 285 -1.36 3.06 -2.66
CA ALA A 285 -2.81 3.10 -2.78
C ALA A 285 -3.50 2.05 -1.90
N LYS A 286 -4.62 2.44 -1.27
CA LYS A 286 -5.40 1.58 -0.38
C LYS A 286 -6.84 1.47 -0.85
N HIS A 287 -7.44 0.29 -0.65
CA HIS A 287 -8.88 0.13 -0.73
C HIS A 287 -9.55 0.73 0.50
N LEU A 288 -10.70 1.39 0.32
CA LEU A 288 -11.54 1.89 1.39
C LEU A 288 -12.88 1.15 1.33
N ASN A 289 -13.33 0.63 2.47
CA ASN A 289 -14.52 -0.23 2.52
C ASN A 289 -15.82 0.57 2.55
N ALA A 290 -15.77 1.81 3.06
CA ALA A 290 -16.95 2.63 3.26
C ALA A 290 -16.64 4.12 3.12
N ILE A 291 -17.68 4.91 2.83
CA ILE A 291 -17.58 6.37 2.71
C ILE A 291 -17.08 7.04 4.01
N GLY A 292 -17.39 6.46 5.18
CA GLY A 292 -16.93 6.98 6.47
C GLY A 292 -15.41 6.96 6.64
N GLU A 293 -14.73 5.92 6.15
CA GLU A 293 -13.26 5.84 6.16
C GLU A 293 -12.65 6.95 5.30
N ALA A 294 -13.22 7.19 4.12
CA ALA A 294 -12.77 8.23 3.21
C ALA A 294 -12.88 9.63 3.83
N SER A 295 -13.95 9.91 4.58
CA SER A 295 -14.12 11.17 5.32
C SER A 295 -13.18 11.28 6.52
N GLY A 296 -12.96 10.20 7.28
CA GLY A 296 -12.09 10.19 8.47
C GLY A 296 -10.65 10.59 8.15
N THR A 297 -10.09 10.07 7.05
CA THR A 297 -8.72 10.44 6.61
C THR A 297 -8.55 11.93 6.30
N LEU A 298 -9.61 12.64 5.91
CA LEU A 298 -9.52 14.07 5.63
C LEU A 298 -9.34 14.87 6.92
N LEU A 299 -9.98 14.44 8.01
CA LEU A 299 -9.83 15.07 9.32
C LEU A 299 -8.39 14.95 9.83
N GLU A 300 -7.81 13.75 9.73
CA GLU A 300 -6.41 13.48 10.09
C GLU A 300 -5.43 14.39 9.32
N VAL A 301 -5.64 14.56 8.01
CA VAL A 301 -4.85 15.47 7.19
C VAL A 301 -4.94 16.92 7.70
N LEU A 302 -6.14 17.37 8.09
CA LEU A 302 -6.34 18.73 8.61
C LEU A 302 -5.71 18.93 9.98
N GLU A 303 -5.80 17.94 10.87
CA GLU A 303 -5.15 17.96 12.18
C GLU A 303 -3.63 18.02 12.05
N ASN A 304 -3.06 17.17 11.20
CA ASN A 304 -1.63 17.18 10.89
C ASN A 304 -1.17 18.53 10.30
N LEU A 305 -1.99 19.15 9.44
CA LEU A 305 -1.69 20.47 8.88
C LEU A 305 -1.69 21.55 9.96
N LYS A 306 -2.68 21.52 10.84
CA LYS A 306 -2.83 22.46 11.96
C LYS A 306 -1.68 22.36 12.97
N GLU A 307 -1.18 21.16 13.22
CA GLU A 307 -0.06 20.91 14.14
C GLU A 307 1.32 21.20 13.52
N GLY A 308 1.38 21.68 12.27
CA GLY A 308 2.63 21.95 11.56
C GLY A 308 3.42 20.68 11.22
N LYS A 309 2.81 19.49 11.34
CA LYS A 309 3.42 18.20 10.98
C LYS A 309 3.62 18.04 9.48
N ILE A 310 2.98 18.89 8.66
CA ILE A 310 3.00 18.83 7.19
C ILE A 310 4.10 19.72 6.55
N GLY A 311 4.94 20.37 7.37
CA GLY A 311 6.10 21.15 6.89
C GLY A 311 7.43 20.39 6.83
N GLY A 312 7.50 19.17 7.36
CA GLY A 312 8.67 18.29 7.29
C GLY A 312 8.61 17.38 6.07
N ILE A 313 9.77 16.90 5.63
CA ILE A 313 9.79 15.84 4.61
C ILE A 313 9.50 14.53 5.33
N GLU A 314 8.51 13.78 4.85
CA GLU A 314 8.09 12.50 5.41
C GLU A 314 8.49 11.38 4.44
N ASP A 315 8.99 10.28 4.98
CA ASP A 315 9.20 9.04 4.23
C ASP A 315 8.91 7.82 5.13
N THR A 316 8.64 6.69 4.50
CA THR A 316 8.36 5.44 5.19
C THR A 316 9.51 4.46 5.02
N PHE A 317 9.87 3.78 6.12
CA PHE A 317 10.95 2.81 6.14
C PHE A 317 10.41 1.46 6.60
N ASN A 318 10.39 0.48 5.70
CA ASN A 318 9.98 -0.88 6.01
C ASN A 318 11.23 -1.72 6.32
N PHE A 319 11.13 -2.57 7.34
CA PHE A 319 12.19 -3.50 7.66
C PHE A 319 11.64 -4.80 8.23
N ALA A 320 12.39 -5.88 8.04
CA ALA A 320 12.16 -7.18 8.64
C ALA A 320 13.47 -7.75 9.19
N SER A 321 13.42 -8.97 9.71
CA SER A 321 14.58 -9.67 10.25
C SER A 321 15.77 -9.72 9.28
N LYS A 322 15.51 -9.88 7.97
CA LYS A 322 16.54 -9.84 6.93
C LYS A 322 17.37 -8.56 6.98
N ASP A 323 16.73 -7.40 7.11
CA ASP A 323 17.40 -6.09 7.11
C ASP A 323 18.21 -5.90 8.39
N LEU A 324 17.69 -6.39 9.53
CA LEU A 324 18.38 -6.36 10.81
C LEU A 324 19.66 -7.21 10.80
N ILE A 325 19.57 -8.44 10.29
CA ILE A 325 20.70 -9.36 10.18
C ILE A 325 21.75 -8.82 9.21
N LEU A 326 21.30 -8.31 8.05
CA LEU A 326 22.17 -7.70 7.05
C LEU A 326 22.94 -6.51 7.63
N TYR A 327 22.26 -5.63 8.39
CA TYR A 327 22.90 -4.53 9.10
C TYR A 327 23.92 -5.04 10.13
N ALA A 328 23.54 -6.01 10.96
CA ALA A 328 24.40 -6.57 12.00
C ALA A 328 25.71 -7.14 11.41
N LEU A 329 25.61 -7.92 10.32
CA LEU A 329 26.76 -8.40 9.56
C LEU A 329 27.58 -7.23 8.97
N GLY A 330 26.89 -6.22 8.43
CA GLY A 330 27.49 -5.00 7.90
C GLY A 330 28.31 -4.21 8.91
N ILE A 331 28.08 -4.38 10.22
CA ILE A 331 28.86 -3.77 11.31
C ILE A 331 29.70 -4.79 12.10
N GLY A 332 29.94 -5.96 11.48
CA GLY A 332 30.89 -6.97 11.94
C GLY A 332 30.40 -7.90 13.05
N ALA A 333 29.08 -8.00 13.28
CA ALA A 333 28.52 -9.10 14.07
C ALA A 333 28.87 -10.43 13.40
N THR A 334 29.19 -11.44 14.21
CA THR A 334 29.67 -12.72 13.66
C THR A 334 29.25 -13.89 14.53
N VAL A 335 28.86 -14.99 13.88
CA VAL A 335 28.54 -16.26 14.56
C VAL A 335 29.74 -16.87 15.31
N LYS A 336 30.96 -16.38 15.07
CA LYS A 336 32.14 -16.74 15.88
C LYS A 336 32.01 -16.30 17.33
N ASN A 337 31.21 -15.26 17.59
CA ASN A 337 30.84 -14.80 18.93
C ASN A 337 29.46 -15.36 19.26
N PRO A 338 29.32 -16.33 20.18
CA PRO A 338 28.01 -16.90 20.51
C PRO A 338 26.98 -15.86 20.98
N SER A 339 27.44 -14.80 21.64
CA SER A 339 26.60 -13.69 22.10
C SER A 339 26.03 -12.81 20.98
N ASP A 340 26.50 -12.97 19.73
CA ASP A 340 25.99 -12.23 18.57
C ASP A 340 24.86 -12.99 17.84
N LEU A 341 24.57 -14.26 18.20
CA LEU A 341 23.54 -15.07 17.51
C LEU A 341 22.16 -14.40 17.53
N LYS A 342 21.80 -13.75 18.65
CA LYS A 342 20.58 -12.96 18.81
C LYS A 342 20.43 -11.76 17.86
N PHE A 343 21.50 -11.36 17.17
CA PHE A 343 21.45 -10.34 16.13
C PHE A 343 21.47 -10.92 14.71
N LEU A 344 21.69 -12.23 14.58
CA LEU A 344 22.02 -12.90 13.32
C LEU A 344 21.05 -14.03 12.94
N TYR A 345 20.15 -14.42 13.85
CA TYR A 345 19.20 -15.50 13.63
C TYR A 345 17.81 -15.12 14.14
N GLU A 346 16.85 -15.01 13.21
CA GLU A 346 15.50 -14.53 13.47
C GLU A 346 14.65 -15.44 14.37
N ASN A 347 15.04 -16.71 14.56
CA ASN A 347 14.37 -17.61 15.49
C ASN A 347 15.13 -17.81 16.80
N ASP A 348 16.19 -17.03 17.06
CA ASP A 348 16.76 -16.94 18.39
C ASP A 348 15.69 -16.37 19.35
N PRO A 349 15.48 -16.95 20.55
CA PRO A 349 14.45 -16.49 21.47
C PRO A 349 14.67 -15.04 21.95
N ASP A 350 15.90 -14.54 21.87
CA ASP A 350 16.27 -13.16 22.19
C ASP A 350 16.49 -12.30 20.93
N PHE A 351 15.99 -12.73 19.76
CA PHE A 351 16.26 -12.02 18.50
C PHE A 351 15.91 -10.54 18.62
N THR A 352 16.89 -9.69 18.34
CA THR A 352 16.74 -8.25 18.51
C THR A 352 17.64 -7.48 17.53
N ALA A 353 17.29 -6.23 17.27
CA ALA A 353 18.13 -5.35 16.48
C ALA A 353 19.33 -4.84 17.30
N ILE A 354 20.47 -4.62 16.65
CA ILE A 354 21.49 -3.72 17.22
C ILE A 354 20.93 -2.28 17.08
N PRO A 355 20.76 -1.51 18.17
CA PRO A 355 19.95 -0.28 18.17
C PRO A 355 20.41 0.79 17.17
N SER A 356 21.70 0.80 16.81
CA SER A 356 22.22 1.72 15.80
C SER A 356 21.66 1.50 14.39
N PHE A 357 20.98 0.38 14.11
CA PHE A 357 20.20 0.16 12.88
C PHE A 357 19.22 1.30 12.63
N PHE A 358 18.58 1.79 13.69
CA PHE A 358 17.53 2.81 13.61
C PHE A 358 18.06 4.22 13.29
N VAL A 359 19.35 4.37 12.97
CA VAL A 359 19.85 5.56 12.29
C VAL A 359 19.39 5.63 10.83
N MET A 360 19.13 4.47 10.19
CA MET A 360 18.82 4.35 8.76
C MET A 360 17.60 5.17 8.30
N PRO A 361 16.43 5.16 8.98
CA PRO A 361 15.26 5.90 8.51
C PRO A 361 15.52 7.41 8.38
N GLY A 362 16.12 8.02 9.41
CA GLY A 362 16.48 9.44 9.41
C GLY A 362 17.61 9.77 8.42
N LEU A 363 18.60 8.88 8.28
CA LEU A 363 19.67 9.03 7.30
C LEU A 363 19.11 9.06 5.88
N LEU A 364 18.33 8.04 5.51
CA LEU A 364 17.77 7.91 4.17
C LEU A 364 16.88 9.09 3.85
N LEU A 365 15.97 9.46 4.75
CA LEU A 365 15.14 10.65 4.61
C LEU A 365 15.98 11.90 4.35
N SER A 366 17.07 12.11 5.10
CA SER A 366 17.93 13.28 4.90
C SER A 366 18.73 13.25 3.60
N MET A 367 18.96 12.09 3.00
CA MET A 367 19.78 11.90 1.79
C MET A 367 18.95 11.81 0.50
N THR A 368 17.77 11.22 0.54
CA THR A 368 16.89 11.04 -0.64
C THR A 368 16.05 12.27 -0.94
N THR A 369 16.06 13.25 -0.04
CA THR A 369 15.24 14.45 -0.12
C THR A 369 16.13 15.68 -0.22
N ASN A 370 15.53 16.81 -0.62
CA ASN A 370 16.24 18.08 -0.70
C ASN A 370 16.44 18.76 0.66
N LEU A 371 16.20 18.08 1.79
CA LEU A 371 16.19 18.66 3.15
C LEU A 371 17.43 19.49 3.48
N VAL A 372 18.61 18.95 3.17
CA VAL A 372 19.89 19.62 3.42
C VAL A 372 20.10 20.77 2.42
N SER A 373 19.84 20.53 1.14
CA SER A 373 20.02 21.53 0.09
C SER A 373 19.07 22.72 0.22
N SER A 374 17.83 22.51 0.66
CA SER A 374 16.84 23.59 0.86
C SER A 374 17.20 24.53 2.01
N ALA A 375 18.13 24.12 2.87
CA ALA A 375 18.62 24.92 3.99
C ALA A 375 19.72 25.92 3.57
N LEU A 376 20.28 25.75 2.38
CA LEU A 376 21.42 26.51 1.88
C LEU A 376 21.01 27.44 0.72
N PRO A 377 21.73 28.55 0.50
CA PRO A 377 21.49 29.41 -0.66
C PRO A 377 21.67 28.66 -1.98
N ASP A 378 20.93 29.09 -3.01
CA ASP A 378 20.97 28.48 -4.35
C ASP A 378 22.40 28.37 -4.90
N GLY A 379 22.71 27.21 -5.48
CA GLY A 379 24.03 26.91 -6.04
C GLY A 379 25.13 26.58 -5.02
N LYS A 380 24.82 26.55 -3.71
CA LYS A 380 25.81 26.20 -2.66
C LYS A 380 25.74 24.75 -2.15
N ALA A 381 24.79 23.94 -2.64
CA ALA A 381 24.65 22.53 -2.26
C ALA A 381 25.11 21.61 -3.40
N ASP A 382 26.42 21.38 -3.50
CA ASP A 382 26.98 20.34 -4.37
C ASP A 382 27.12 19.03 -3.57
N LEU A 383 26.43 17.97 -4.03
CA LEU A 383 26.40 16.66 -3.37
C LEU A 383 27.78 16.00 -3.28
N THR A 384 28.74 16.38 -4.13
CA THR A 384 30.12 15.86 -4.08
C THR A 384 30.93 16.40 -2.90
N ASN A 385 30.45 17.47 -2.26
CA ASN A 385 31.14 18.20 -1.19
C ASN A 385 30.49 18.01 0.19
N ILE A 386 29.69 16.95 0.34
CA ILE A 386 28.92 16.66 1.55
C ILE A 386 29.67 15.66 2.42
N LEU A 387 29.97 16.07 3.66
CA LEU A 387 30.58 15.24 4.67
C LEU A 387 29.61 15.04 5.84
N HIS A 388 29.32 13.79 6.18
CA HIS A 388 28.60 13.47 7.41
C HIS A 388 29.53 13.73 8.59
N GLY A 389 29.28 14.80 9.35
CA GLY A 389 30.19 15.27 10.41
C GLY A 389 29.87 14.68 11.78
N GLU A 390 28.61 14.73 12.21
CA GLU A 390 28.19 14.24 13.53
C GLU A 390 26.86 13.50 13.45
N GLN A 391 26.70 12.50 14.32
CA GLN A 391 25.47 11.71 14.43
C GLN A 391 25.07 11.60 15.90
N TYR A 392 23.80 11.84 16.19
CA TYR A 392 23.11 11.49 17.43
C TYR A 392 21.92 10.59 17.14
N LEU A 393 21.73 9.56 17.96
CA LEU A 393 20.60 8.65 17.90
C LEU A 393 20.13 8.38 19.33
N GLU A 394 18.83 8.45 19.55
CA GLU A 394 18.18 8.10 20.81
C GLU A 394 17.04 7.12 20.57
N ILE A 395 17.00 6.05 21.37
CA ILE A 395 15.88 5.13 21.45
C ILE A 395 14.93 5.63 22.54
N CYS A 396 13.70 5.94 22.15
CA CYS A 396 12.68 6.51 23.03
C CYS A 396 11.81 5.43 23.70
N ASP A 397 11.60 4.30 23.01
CA ASP A 397 10.71 3.22 23.43
C ASP A 397 11.27 1.86 22.95
N ASP A 398 10.59 0.76 23.24
CA ASP A 398 10.98 -0.57 22.81
C ASP A 398 10.91 -0.72 21.29
N ILE A 399 12.01 -1.21 20.72
CA ILE A 399 12.23 -1.31 19.28
C ILE A 399 11.72 -2.65 18.73
N PRO A 400 10.90 -2.66 17.65
CA PRO A 400 10.40 -3.89 17.06
C PRO A 400 11.47 -4.58 16.19
N THR A 401 11.26 -5.87 15.91
CA THR A 401 12.14 -6.70 15.04
C THR A 401 11.68 -6.73 13.57
N SER A 402 10.51 -6.15 13.28
CA SER A 402 10.00 -5.89 11.94
C SER A 402 8.93 -4.82 12.00
N GLY A 403 8.67 -4.13 10.90
CA GLY A 403 7.53 -3.22 10.78
C GLY A 403 7.77 -2.10 9.79
N LYS A 404 6.80 -1.18 9.75
CA LYS A 404 6.86 0.05 8.98
C LYS A 404 7.04 1.24 9.91
N LEU A 405 8.07 2.04 9.67
CA LEU A 405 8.33 3.28 10.38
C LEU A 405 7.94 4.47 9.51
N ASN A 406 7.19 5.42 10.08
CA ASN A 406 6.93 6.73 9.47
C ASN A 406 7.93 7.72 10.07
N THR A 407 8.76 8.36 9.23
CA THR A 407 9.81 9.27 9.70
C THR A 407 9.58 10.66 9.19
N ASN A 408 9.60 11.62 10.12
CA ASN A 408 9.43 13.05 9.83
C ASN A 408 10.76 13.77 10.04
N GLY A 409 11.21 14.52 9.03
CA GLY A 409 12.49 15.21 9.03
C GLY A 409 12.35 16.71 8.86
N LYS A 410 13.17 17.48 9.58
CA LYS A 410 13.26 18.93 9.44
C LYS A 410 14.71 19.42 9.56
N VAL A 411 14.99 20.56 8.94
CA VAL A 411 16.20 21.34 9.24
C VAL A 411 16.04 21.91 10.64
N PHE A 412 16.92 21.50 11.54
CA PHE A 412 16.94 21.96 12.92
C PHE A 412 17.81 23.21 13.08
N ASP A 413 18.97 23.22 12.41
CA ASP A 413 19.89 24.35 12.46
C ASP A 413 20.76 24.51 11.21
N VAL A 414 21.25 25.72 10.96
CA VAL A 414 22.22 26.03 9.90
C VAL A 414 23.28 26.98 10.45
N MET A 415 24.55 26.61 10.26
CA MET A 415 25.71 27.40 10.71
C MET A 415 26.67 27.70 9.56
N ASP A 416 27.26 28.90 9.59
CA ASP A 416 28.35 29.31 8.70
C ASP A 416 29.70 29.12 9.40
N LYS A 417 30.55 28.26 8.85
CA LYS A 417 31.90 27.96 9.36
C LYS A 417 33.00 28.57 8.49
N GLY A 418 32.67 29.54 7.64
CA GLY A 418 33.61 30.25 6.77
C GLY A 418 34.00 29.44 5.54
N SER A 419 34.68 28.30 5.71
CA SER A 419 35.07 27.42 4.60
C SER A 419 33.94 26.47 4.15
N GLY A 420 32.84 26.40 4.90
CA GLY A 420 31.68 25.55 4.60
C GLY A 420 30.49 25.90 5.50
N ALA A 421 29.38 25.20 5.29
CA ALA A 421 28.18 25.29 6.12
C ALA A 421 27.98 24.01 6.91
N VAL A 422 27.40 24.09 8.12
CA VAL A 422 26.89 22.92 8.84
C VAL A 422 25.37 23.00 8.82
N VAL A 423 24.71 21.99 8.27
CA VAL A 423 23.26 21.81 8.35
C VAL A 423 22.98 20.71 9.36
N VAL A 424 22.24 21.03 10.41
CA VAL A 424 21.76 20.08 11.40
C VAL A 424 20.33 19.70 11.04
N THR A 425 20.07 18.42 10.83
CA THR A 425 18.71 17.88 10.62
C THR A 425 18.26 17.12 11.85
N SER A 426 16.96 17.18 12.14
CA SER A 426 16.31 16.38 13.18
C SER A 426 15.25 15.52 12.54
N CYS A 427 15.27 14.22 12.82
CA CYS A 427 14.28 13.27 12.33
C CYS A 427 13.69 12.46 13.50
N ASP A 428 12.38 12.31 13.50
CA ASP A 428 11.65 11.51 14.47
C ASP A 428 10.96 10.35 13.73
N SER A 429 11.16 9.11 14.20
CA SER A 429 10.54 7.91 13.60
C SER A 429 9.50 7.30 14.53
N TYR A 430 8.33 7.01 13.95
CA TYR A 430 7.13 6.50 14.62
C TYR A 430 6.75 5.12 14.07
N ASP A 431 6.17 4.25 14.90
CA ASP A 431 5.52 3.03 14.41
C ASP A 431 4.15 3.31 13.75
N GLU A 432 3.51 2.26 13.23
CA GLU A 432 2.21 2.36 12.54
C GLU A 432 1.07 2.85 13.46
N ASN A 433 1.24 2.78 14.78
CA ASN A 433 0.28 3.28 15.76
C ASN A 433 0.60 4.71 16.23
N GLY A 434 1.62 5.34 15.66
CA GLY A 434 2.04 6.71 16.00
C GLY A 434 2.90 6.83 17.27
N ARG A 435 3.44 5.72 17.80
CA ARG A 435 4.35 5.76 18.96
C ARG A 435 5.75 6.17 18.52
N LEU A 436 6.34 7.16 19.20
CA LEU A 436 7.70 7.64 18.92
C LEU A 436 8.75 6.62 19.38
N LEU A 437 9.49 6.06 18.43
CA LEU A 437 10.52 5.07 18.73
C LEU A 437 11.93 5.65 18.76
N VAL A 438 12.22 6.60 17.87
CA VAL A 438 13.59 7.04 17.58
C VAL A 438 13.64 8.54 17.37
N LYS A 439 14.63 9.18 17.99
CA LYS A 439 15.05 10.54 17.64
C LYS A 439 16.44 10.49 17.03
N ASN A 440 16.61 11.18 15.91
CA ASN A 440 17.86 11.27 15.18
C ASN A 440 18.22 12.74 15.00
N GLN A 441 19.48 13.10 15.26
CA GLN A 441 20.02 14.40 14.88
C GLN A 441 21.34 14.18 14.13
N SER A 442 21.41 14.63 12.88
CA SER A 442 22.61 14.50 12.05
C SER A 442 23.15 15.89 11.72
N SER A 443 24.48 16.01 11.61
CA SER A 443 25.14 17.23 11.17
C SER A 443 25.90 16.95 9.90
N ILE A 444 25.54 17.67 8.85
CA ILE A 444 26.13 17.59 7.53
C ILE A 444 26.98 18.83 7.30
N PHE A 445 28.26 18.63 7.01
CA PHE A 445 29.18 19.69 6.61
C PHE A 445 29.24 19.76 5.09
N VAL A 446 28.86 20.90 4.53
CA VAL A 446 28.92 21.15 3.09
C VAL A 446 30.10 22.07 2.80
N VAL A 447 31.16 21.49 2.23
CA VAL A 447 32.40 22.20 1.92
C VAL A 447 32.12 23.27 0.85
N GLY A 448 32.67 24.47 1.01
CA GLY A 448 32.48 25.58 0.07
C GLY A 448 31.18 26.36 0.27
N ALA A 449 30.20 25.83 1.02
CA ALA A 449 28.90 26.47 1.25
C ALA A 449 28.91 27.60 2.29
N GLY A 450 30.08 28.01 2.79
CA GLY A 450 30.22 29.07 3.80
C GLY A 450 30.09 30.49 3.25
N LYS A 451 30.42 31.48 4.09
CA LYS A 451 30.42 32.93 3.77
C LYS A 451 29.07 33.47 3.30
N PHE A 452 27.97 32.95 3.87
CA PHE A 452 26.61 33.45 3.63
C PHE A 452 26.09 34.30 4.79
N GLY A 453 26.92 34.58 5.80
CA GLY A 453 26.56 35.46 6.92
C GLY A 453 25.68 34.77 7.96
N GLY A 454 25.63 33.44 7.96
CA GLY A 454 24.93 32.65 8.96
C GLY A 454 25.61 32.71 10.33
N LYS A 455 24.92 32.22 11.36
CA LYS A 455 25.48 32.15 12.71
C LYS A 455 26.63 31.13 12.78
N LYS A 456 27.59 31.39 13.67
CA LYS A 456 28.77 30.53 13.87
C LYS A 456 28.55 29.42 14.90
N ASN A 457 27.69 29.67 15.88
CA ASN A 457 27.45 28.78 17.02
C ASN A 457 26.13 28.02 16.85
N PRO A 458 26.06 26.77 17.34
CA PRO A 458 24.84 25.99 17.26
C PRO A 458 23.72 26.60 18.11
N LYS A 459 22.47 26.40 17.67
CA LYS A 459 21.27 26.68 18.46
C LYS A 459 21.23 25.78 19.70
N GLU A 460 20.54 26.24 20.74
CA GLU A 460 20.08 25.38 21.83
C GLU A 460 19.28 24.19 21.28
N GLY A 461 19.55 22.99 21.82
CA GLY A 461 18.97 21.71 21.37
C GLY A 461 19.80 20.95 20.34
N VAL A 462 20.90 21.52 19.82
CA VAL A 462 21.93 20.71 19.12
C VAL A 462 22.70 19.90 20.17
N VAL A 463 22.69 18.56 20.05
CA VAL A 463 23.32 17.67 21.03
C VAL A 463 24.85 17.77 20.92
N PRO A 464 25.56 18.17 21.99
CA PRO A 464 27.00 18.42 21.92
C PRO A 464 27.81 17.12 21.94
N THR A 465 28.99 17.16 21.29
CA THR A 465 30.05 16.18 21.52
C THR A 465 30.66 16.38 22.91
N VAL A 466 31.16 15.31 23.53
CA VAL A 466 31.79 15.37 24.85
C VAL A 466 33.23 14.86 24.77
N PRO A 467 34.24 15.63 25.23
CA PRO A 467 35.62 15.16 25.28
C PRO A 467 35.76 13.86 26.07
N ASN A 468 36.78 13.07 25.74
CA ASN A 468 37.08 11.86 26.50
C ASN A 468 37.69 12.22 27.86
N PRO A 469 37.48 11.39 28.89
CA PRO A 469 38.16 11.55 30.17
C PRO A 469 39.69 11.55 30.02
N SER A 470 40.36 12.48 30.69
CA SER A 470 41.84 12.63 30.68
C SER A 470 42.54 11.58 31.54
N ARG A 471 42.24 10.30 31.31
CA ARG A 471 42.83 9.12 31.98
C ARG A 471 42.92 7.95 31.01
N LYS A 472 43.59 6.86 31.40
CA LYS A 472 43.63 5.63 30.57
C LYS A 472 42.22 5.05 30.37
N PRO A 473 41.93 4.45 29.20
CA PRO A 473 40.67 3.73 28.96
C PRO A 473 40.47 2.62 29.99
N ASP A 474 39.23 2.38 30.39
CA ASP A 474 38.86 1.25 31.24
C ASP A 474 38.85 -0.06 30.45
N ALA A 475 38.59 0.02 29.15
CA ALA A 475 38.60 -1.12 28.24
C ALA A 475 38.98 -0.70 26.82
N SER A 476 39.57 -1.64 26.07
CA SER A 476 39.87 -1.49 24.65
C SER A 476 39.47 -2.76 23.91
N VAL A 477 38.80 -2.62 22.76
CA VAL A 477 38.43 -3.75 21.90
C VAL A 477 38.93 -3.47 20.49
N GLN A 478 39.40 -4.50 19.79
CA GLN A 478 39.84 -4.39 18.40
C GLN A 478 38.96 -5.23 17.48
N TYR A 479 38.62 -4.67 16.32
CA TYR A 479 37.90 -5.36 15.25
C TYR A 479 38.59 -5.12 13.92
N LYS A 480 39.00 -6.19 13.25
CA LYS A 480 39.46 -6.12 11.86
C LYS A 480 38.25 -6.09 10.93
N THR A 481 38.14 -5.05 10.13
CA THR A 481 37.10 -4.96 9.09
C THR A 481 37.47 -5.84 7.90
N SER A 482 36.47 -6.32 7.14
CA SER A 482 36.72 -6.95 5.84
C SER A 482 37.09 -5.89 4.79
N GLU A 483 37.77 -6.29 3.71
CA GLU A 483 37.91 -5.45 2.51
C GLU A 483 36.52 -5.17 1.88
N ASP A 484 35.59 -6.12 2.01
CA ASP A 484 34.21 -5.99 1.54
C ASP A 484 33.28 -5.25 2.51
N GLN A 485 33.79 -4.69 3.62
CA GLN A 485 32.93 -4.17 4.70
C GLN A 485 31.99 -3.06 4.22
N ALA A 486 32.49 -2.16 3.38
CA ALA A 486 31.67 -1.08 2.81
C ALA A 486 30.65 -1.61 1.79
N ALA A 487 31.05 -2.62 0.99
CA ALA A 487 30.19 -3.27 0.01
C ALA A 487 29.02 -4.02 0.66
N LEU A 488 29.24 -4.60 1.85
CA LEU A 488 28.18 -5.22 2.66
C LEU A 488 27.33 -4.17 3.38
N TYR A 489 27.94 -3.22 4.08
CA TYR A 489 27.21 -2.24 4.89
C TYR A 489 26.25 -1.38 4.07
N ARG A 490 26.64 -0.96 2.86
CA ARG A 490 25.78 -0.15 1.97
C ARG A 490 24.44 -0.81 1.64
N LEU A 491 24.35 -2.14 1.71
CA LEU A 491 23.10 -2.86 1.47
C LEU A 491 22.03 -2.59 2.54
N SER A 492 22.43 -1.99 3.67
CA SER A 492 21.49 -1.50 4.71
C SER A 492 20.77 -0.21 4.32
N GLY A 493 21.20 0.46 3.24
CA GLY A 493 20.48 1.60 2.66
C GLY A 493 21.36 2.72 2.11
N ASP A 494 22.55 2.98 2.67
CA ASP A 494 23.42 4.06 2.19
C ASP A 494 24.21 3.63 0.94
N LEU A 495 23.60 3.88 -0.21
CA LEU A 495 24.11 3.50 -1.53
C LEU A 495 25.11 4.49 -2.14
N ASN A 496 25.60 5.48 -1.38
CA ASN A 496 26.51 6.50 -1.91
C ASN A 496 27.73 5.85 -2.62
N PRO A 497 27.98 6.19 -3.92
CA PRO A 497 29.06 5.58 -4.69
C PRO A 497 30.46 5.77 -4.11
N LEU A 498 30.66 6.81 -3.29
CA LEU A 498 31.91 7.08 -2.54
C LEU A 498 32.48 5.85 -1.82
N HIS A 499 31.60 4.95 -1.38
CA HIS A 499 31.96 3.80 -0.56
C HIS A 499 32.26 2.53 -1.36
N ILE A 500 32.18 2.56 -2.70
CA ILE A 500 32.43 1.38 -3.52
C ILE A 500 33.08 1.67 -4.88
N ASP A 501 32.82 2.82 -5.50
CA ASP A 501 33.35 3.18 -6.82
C ASP A 501 34.63 4.02 -6.68
N PRO A 502 35.81 3.53 -7.12
CA PRO A 502 37.06 4.27 -7.07
C PRO A 502 37.03 5.60 -7.83
N ASN A 503 36.30 5.68 -8.95
CA ASN A 503 36.23 6.92 -9.74
C ASN A 503 35.48 8.01 -8.98
N PHE A 504 34.34 7.65 -8.40
CA PHE A 504 33.57 8.57 -7.59
C PHE A 504 34.31 8.97 -6.30
N ALA A 505 35.00 8.02 -5.65
CA ALA A 505 35.83 8.31 -4.49
C ALA A 505 36.93 9.33 -4.80
N ALA A 506 37.58 9.20 -5.97
CA ALA A 506 38.59 10.15 -6.43
C ALA A 506 38.01 11.55 -6.66
N ILE A 507 36.82 11.65 -7.27
CA ILE A 507 36.10 12.92 -7.47
C ILE A 507 35.79 13.58 -6.11
N ALA A 508 35.40 12.80 -5.12
CA ALA A 508 35.13 13.26 -3.75
C ALA A 508 36.40 13.51 -2.92
N GLY A 509 37.60 13.42 -3.51
CA GLY A 509 38.87 13.75 -2.86
C GLY A 509 39.52 12.60 -2.06
N PHE A 510 39.09 11.35 -2.26
CA PHE A 510 39.65 10.18 -1.61
C PHE A 510 40.41 9.29 -2.60
N LYS A 511 41.58 8.77 -2.20
CA LYS A 511 42.41 7.92 -3.07
C LYS A 511 41.76 6.58 -3.41
N THR A 512 40.92 6.07 -2.50
CA THR A 512 40.21 4.79 -2.61
C THR A 512 38.86 4.93 -1.92
N PRO A 513 37.88 4.06 -2.22
CA PRO A 513 36.64 4.02 -1.48
C PRO A 513 36.87 3.88 0.04
N ILE A 514 36.12 4.65 0.82
CA ILE A 514 36.23 4.66 2.29
C ILE A 514 35.05 3.90 2.90
N LEU A 515 35.22 3.39 4.11
CA LEU A 515 34.14 2.83 4.89
C LEU A 515 33.20 3.94 5.39
N HIS A 516 31.89 3.66 5.43
CA HIS A 516 30.91 4.58 5.99
C HIS A 516 31.24 4.92 7.45
N GLY A 517 31.16 6.20 7.83
CA GLY A 517 31.33 6.61 9.23
C GLY A 517 30.34 5.89 10.15
N LEU A 518 29.08 5.73 9.71
CA LEU A 518 28.05 5.02 10.44
C LEU A 518 28.31 3.50 10.59
N CYS A 519 29.07 2.90 9.68
CA CYS A 519 29.55 1.52 9.86
C CYS A 519 30.55 1.46 11.03
N SER A 520 31.52 2.38 11.04
CA SER A 520 32.51 2.49 12.14
C SER A 520 31.84 2.80 13.49
N LEU A 521 30.77 3.61 13.49
CA LEU A 521 29.89 3.82 14.64
C LEU A 521 29.29 2.48 15.11
N GLY A 522 28.72 1.68 14.21
CA GLY A 522 28.13 0.39 14.52
C GLY A 522 29.12 -0.57 15.19
N PHE A 523 30.35 -0.68 14.69
CA PHE A 523 31.43 -1.43 15.34
C PHE A 523 31.70 -0.92 16.78
N SER A 524 31.67 0.40 16.96
CA SER A 524 31.94 1.03 18.26
C SER A 524 30.80 0.79 19.25
N VAL A 525 29.53 0.91 18.81
CA VAL A 525 28.35 0.60 19.62
C VAL A 525 28.35 -0.87 20.02
N ARG A 526 28.70 -1.79 19.12
CA ARG A 526 28.89 -3.21 19.46
C ARG A 526 29.95 -3.43 20.53
N ALA A 527 31.09 -2.74 20.46
CA ALA A 527 32.12 -2.83 21.51
C ALA A 527 31.55 -2.43 22.88
N VAL A 528 30.79 -1.33 22.93
CA VAL A 528 30.16 -0.86 24.17
C VAL A 528 29.12 -1.84 24.69
N LEU A 529 28.23 -2.34 23.82
CA LEU A 529 27.19 -3.28 24.21
C LEU A 529 27.78 -4.60 24.74
N ALA A 530 28.76 -5.16 24.04
CA ALA A 530 29.45 -6.37 24.48
C ALA A 530 30.14 -6.16 25.83
N LYS A 531 30.78 -5.01 26.03
CA LYS A 531 31.58 -4.76 27.23
C LYS A 531 30.77 -4.34 28.46
N TYR A 532 29.73 -3.53 28.28
CA TYR A 532 29.04 -2.85 29.38
C TYR A 532 27.54 -3.10 29.45
N ALA A 533 26.96 -3.82 28.48
CA ALA A 533 25.55 -4.16 28.46
C ALA A 533 25.27 -5.66 28.26
N ASN A 534 26.30 -6.52 28.30
CA ASN A 534 26.17 -7.97 28.04
C ASN A 534 25.42 -8.28 26.72
N ASN A 535 25.71 -7.50 25.66
CA ASN A 535 24.99 -7.54 24.38
C ASN A 535 23.46 -7.36 24.49
N ASN A 536 22.94 -6.78 25.58
CA ASN A 536 21.52 -6.48 25.73
C ASN A 536 21.17 -5.13 25.07
N SER A 537 20.56 -5.19 23.88
CA SER A 537 20.10 -4.01 23.14
C SER A 537 19.10 -3.14 23.90
N ALA A 538 18.27 -3.71 24.78
CA ALA A 538 17.26 -2.96 25.52
C ALA A 538 17.85 -1.95 26.52
N LEU A 539 19.12 -2.16 26.91
CA LEU A 539 19.87 -1.24 27.78
C LEU A 539 20.46 -0.05 27.03
N PHE A 540 20.49 -0.04 25.69
CA PHE A 540 20.91 1.13 24.93
C PHE A 540 19.90 2.27 25.09
N LYS A 541 20.39 3.50 25.33
CA LYS A 541 19.55 4.70 25.36
C LYS A 541 19.88 5.64 24.22
N ALA A 542 21.14 6.02 24.06
CA ALA A 542 21.55 6.96 23.04
C ALA A 542 23.02 6.80 22.63
N VAL A 543 23.40 7.34 21.48
CA VAL A 543 24.79 7.49 21.05
C VAL A 543 25.01 8.85 20.40
N LYS A 544 26.16 9.48 20.66
CA LYS A 544 26.64 10.69 19.99
C LYS A 544 28.05 10.44 19.48
N VAL A 545 28.34 10.88 18.25
CA VAL A 545 29.69 10.82 17.66
C VAL A 545 30.02 12.04 16.82
N ARG A 546 31.32 12.31 16.67
CA ARG A 546 31.89 13.07 15.56
C ARG A 546 32.80 12.18 14.72
N PHE A 547 32.57 12.15 13.41
CA PHE A 547 33.44 11.52 12.44
C PHE A 547 34.61 12.46 12.13
N ALA A 548 35.83 12.03 12.46
CA ALA A 548 37.02 12.88 12.41
C ALA A 548 37.95 12.54 11.23
N ALA A 549 37.90 11.31 10.74
CA ALA A 549 38.76 10.85 9.66
C ALA A 549 38.18 9.62 8.95
N PRO A 550 38.54 9.38 7.66
CA PRO A 550 38.10 8.20 6.93
C PRO A 550 38.77 6.92 7.44
N VAL A 551 38.05 5.82 7.33
CA VAL A 551 38.55 4.45 7.52
C VAL A 551 38.57 3.76 6.16
N LEU A 552 39.61 2.97 5.87
CA LEU A 552 39.62 2.11 4.69
C LEU A 552 39.12 0.70 5.08
N PRO A 553 38.22 0.08 4.29
CA PRO A 553 37.90 -1.34 4.48
C PRO A 553 39.16 -2.20 4.53
N GLY A 554 39.19 -3.20 5.43
CA GLY A 554 40.36 -4.05 5.71
C GLY A 554 41.22 -3.58 6.90
N GLN A 555 41.10 -2.30 7.30
CA GLN A 555 41.81 -1.77 8.47
C GLN A 555 41.22 -2.26 9.81
N THR A 556 42.04 -2.18 10.86
CA THR A 556 41.68 -2.61 12.20
C THR A 556 41.25 -1.42 13.04
N LEU A 557 39.99 -1.46 13.50
CA LEU A 557 39.43 -0.47 14.41
C LEU A 557 39.78 -0.86 15.86
N LYS A 558 40.29 0.09 16.64
CA LYS A 558 40.44 -0.01 18.09
C LYS A 558 39.48 0.96 18.76
N VAL A 559 38.58 0.43 19.59
CA VAL A 559 37.60 1.18 20.37
C VAL A 559 38.06 1.25 21.82
N ASP A 560 38.50 2.43 22.25
CA ASP A 560 38.85 2.74 23.64
C ASP A 560 37.62 3.29 24.36
N MET A 561 37.34 2.79 25.57
CA MET A 561 36.12 3.10 26.31
C MET A 561 36.39 3.49 27.77
N TRP A 562 35.65 4.49 28.27
CA TRP A 562 35.69 4.96 29.65
C TRP A 562 34.28 4.97 30.23
N LYS A 563 34.08 4.29 31.36
CA LYS A 563 32.79 4.22 32.05
C LYS A 563 32.69 5.35 33.08
N GLU A 564 31.63 6.16 32.97
CA GLU A 564 31.24 7.19 33.94
C GLU A 564 29.74 7.06 34.24
N GLY A 565 29.42 6.30 35.29
CA GLY A 565 28.03 5.97 35.63
C GLY A 565 27.33 5.22 34.50
N LYS A 566 26.28 5.83 33.95
CA LYS A 566 25.49 5.30 32.82
C LYS A 566 26.05 5.66 31.44
N ARG A 567 27.02 6.57 31.38
CA ARG A 567 27.63 7.02 30.15
C ARG A 567 28.93 6.28 29.90
N ILE A 568 29.09 5.72 28.71
CA ILE A 568 30.33 5.14 28.24
C ILE A 568 30.90 6.08 27.19
N HIS A 569 31.92 6.85 27.56
CA HIS A 569 32.70 7.62 26.59
C HIS A 569 33.51 6.65 25.74
N PHE A 570 33.66 6.93 24.45
CA PHE A 570 34.50 6.11 23.61
C PHE A 570 35.23 6.89 22.54
N LYS A 571 36.30 6.28 22.03
CA LYS A 571 37.10 6.77 20.93
C LYS A 571 37.44 5.62 20.02
N THR A 572 37.35 5.83 18.71
CA THR A 572 37.72 4.80 17.74
C THR A 572 38.91 5.30 16.93
N SER A 573 39.93 4.46 16.82
CA SER A 573 41.18 4.74 16.10
C SER A 573 41.52 3.58 15.16
N ILE A 574 42.34 3.87 14.14
CA ILE A 574 42.89 2.86 13.24
C ILE A 574 44.20 2.36 13.85
N VAL A 575 44.32 1.06 14.12
CA VAL A 575 45.52 0.47 14.75
C VAL A 575 46.76 0.70 13.90
N GLU A 576 46.65 0.54 12.59
CA GLU A 576 47.75 0.61 11.64
C GLU A 576 48.35 2.02 11.52
N THR A 577 47.57 3.08 11.82
CA THR A 577 47.99 4.48 11.64
C THR A 577 48.01 5.29 12.93
N GLY A 578 47.38 4.78 14.00
CA GLY A 578 47.14 5.52 15.24
C GLY A 578 46.14 6.67 15.12
N LYS A 579 45.53 6.88 13.94
CA LYS A 579 44.65 8.02 13.68
C LYS A 579 43.29 7.82 14.32
N ASP A 580 42.81 8.84 15.03
CA ASP A 580 41.46 8.87 15.58
C ASP A 580 40.43 9.14 14.47
N VAL A 581 39.41 8.28 14.37
CA VAL A 581 38.36 8.34 13.34
C VAL A 581 36.99 8.66 13.92
N ILE A 582 36.73 8.31 15.19
CA ILE A 582 35.57 8.75 15.95
C ILE A 582 36.06 9.43 17.23
N THR A 583 35.57 10.64 17.47
CA THR A 583 35.95 11.50 18.60
C THR A 583 34.73 12.13 19.25
N GLY A 584 34.93 12.66 20.47
CA GLY A 584 33.89 13.43 21.16
C GLY A 584 32.63 12.61 21.46
N ALA A 585 32.78 11.30 21.64
CA ALA A 585 31.73 10.32 21.49
C ALA A 585 31.36 9.63 22.80
N TYR A 586 30.09 9.26 22.91
CA TYR A 586 29.57 8.50 24.03
C TYR A 586 28.38 7.64 23.65
N VAL A 587 28.15 6.58 24.42
CA VAL A 587 26.89 5.83 24.48
C VAL A 587 26.30 6.04 25.87
N ASP A 588 25.03 6.40 25.93
CA ASP A 588 24.25 6.35 27.17
C ASP A 588 23.52 5.01 27.25
N LEU A 589 23.62 4.37 28.41
CA LEU A 589 22.90 3.15 28.75
C LEU A 589 21.78 3.46 29.75
N LYS A 590 20.63 2.78 29.66
CA LYS A 590 19.54 2.86 30.64
C LYS A 590 20.00 2.36 32.01
N ASP A 591 20.83 1.33 32.01
CA ASP A 591 21.50 0.77 33.19
C ASP A 591 22.86 0.15 32.78
N THR A 592 23.80 0.09 33.74
CA THR A 592 25.11 -0.57 33.58
C THR A 592 25.31 -1.72 34.57
N SER A 593 24.25 -2.13 35.26
CA SER A 593 24.20 -3.19 36.27
C SER A 593 23.93 -4.59 35.69
N ALA A 594 24.29 -4.85 34.43
CA ALA A 594 24.24 -6.21 33.91
C ALA A 594 25.18 -7.09 34.75
N LYS A 595 24.60 -7.92 35.64
CA LYS A 595 25.34 -8.97 36.33
C LYS A 595 25.95 -9.86 35.25
N LEU A 596 27.28 -10.01 35.30
CA LEU A 596 28.04 -10.97 34.50
C LEU A 596 27.48 -12.38 34.65
#